data_AF-A0A8E2ATF4-F1
#
_entry.id   AF-A0A8E2ATF4-F1
#
_cell.length_a   1.000
_cell.length_b   1.000
_cell.length_c   1.000
_cell.angle_alpha   90.00
_cell.angle_beta   90.00
_cell.angle_gamma   90.00
#
_symmetry.space_group_name_H-M   'P 1'
#
loop_
_entity.id
_entity.type
_entity.pdbx_description
1 polymer ?
#
loop_
_entity_poly.entity_id
_entity_poly.type
_entity_poly.pdbx_seq_one_letter_code
_entity_poly.pdbx_strand_id
1 'polypeptide(L)'
;MSTTIALQTCAVFALRVALFFACRKYLLQNLYHDLQGLSSEHTSTPPFLDSTEDSVELDSLPQPSTTSASAAPALPIMKGKRSFHSVLSRSLFALCFTESCMMFGLLMFQALGVLQARTRLLNWNISLAVLLTSILVMIPLSYSLVLSDTASFVIGAQTRQRPSLCRLLLNTIPVGLFLLVLEYIPLPSGLHSSSFISTTLSRLTVLGTIILGALSGFGAATAIWTFLPLFNLNRSLPSDEDISIAEQGLERVRQDLARHRYEVQKLQASQPNNNSNWFSGVLTSVRGDSRLTSALQELKGLEALESQMSQNLEVLRQRQSEAKFASTLSGKLFNWGGRLFAMYCVYRVVISLVDLIIPLRPRATPDESSTTGADMISTWLAYSVSLVSSGDTDPEKLLAVSRQISLGLVGVIILSSIRLVLRGVARALRVTSRNLGASLMLLILAQLMGVYLLTTLIQLRTSFPSPPSRPDTEVKDVNLFSTLPEYELFGFLFDGSFLLTAGASAAMRWFGDRIGGLPGTT
;
A
#
# COMPACT_ATOMS: atom_id res chain seq x y z
N MET A 1 -36.54 -10.10 29.09
CA MET A 1 -35.82 -9.07 28.29
C MET A 1 -34.30 -9.22 28.35
N SER A 2 -33.68 -9.52 29.49
CA SER A 2 -32.22 -9.74 29.58
C SER A 2 -31.72 -10.98 28.82
N THR A 3 -32.48 -12.08 28.85
CA THR A 3 -32.15 -13.34 28.18
C THR A 3 -32.13 -13.23 26.65
N THR A 4 -33.08 -12.49 26.06
CA THR A 4 -33.14 -12.25 24.61
C THR A 4 -31.99 -11.37 24.14
N ILE A 5 -31.60 -10.35 24.92
CA ILE A 5 -30.43 -9.50 24.65
C ILE A 5 -29.14 -10.32 24.71
N ALA A 6 -28.99 -11.19 25.72
CA ALA A 6 -27.82 -12.05 25.86
C ALA A 6 -27.70 -13.03 24.69
N LEU A 7 -28.81 -13.67 24.27
CA LEU A 7 -28.82 -14.60 23.15
C LEU A 7 -28.49 -13.91 21.82
N GLN A 8 -29.09 -12.74 21.56
CA GLN A 8 -28.77 -11.94 20.38
C GLN A 8 -27.31 -11.48 20.38
N THR A 9 -26.78 -11.05 21.53
CA THR A 9 -25.36 -10.66 21.66
C THR A 9 -24.43 -11.85 21.40
N CYS A 10 -24.80 -13.03 21.91
CA CYS A 10 -24.05 -14.26 21.66
C CYS A 10 -24.05 -14.63 20.16
N ALA A 11 -25.18 -14.49 19.47
CA ALA A 11 -25.28 -14.72 18.03
C ALA A 11 -24.40 -13.73 17.24
N VAL A 12 -24.42 -12.43 17.58
CA VAL A 12 -23.58 -11.40 16.95
C VAL A 12 -22.09 -11.69 17.23
N PHE A 13 -21.74 -12.14 18.43
CA PHE A 13 -20.37 -12.54 18.76
C PHE A 13 -19.93 -13.78 17.98
N ALA A 14 -20.78 -14.79 17.85
CA ALA A 14 -20.49 -15.98 17.04
C ALA A 14 -20.26 -15.60 15.57
N LEU A 15 -21.05 -14.68 15.02
CA LEU A 15 -20.86 -14.14 13.68
C LEU A 15 -19.50 -13.41 13.56
N ARG A 16 -19.14 -12.58 14.54
CA ARG A 16 -17.84 -11.89 14.59
C ARG A 16 -16.68 -12.89 14.56
N VAL A 17 -16.74 -13.94 15.38
CA VAL A 17 -15.73 -15.00 15.44
C VAL A 17 -15.66 -15.76 14.11
N ALA A 18 -16.79 -16.13 13.52
CA ALA A 18 -16.85 -16.82 12.23
C ALA A 18 -16.22 -15.98 11.11
N LEU A 19 -16.55 -14.69 11.03
CA LEU A 19 -15.96 -13.76 10.06
C LEU A 19 -14.45 -13.62 10.25
N PHE A 20 -13.97 -13.55 11.48
CA PHE A 20 -12.53 -13.48 11.78
C PHE A 20 -11.80 -14.73 11.29
N PHE A 21 -12.33 -15.93 11.57
CA PHE A 21 -11.74 -17.18 11.11
C PHE A 21 -11.81 -17.32 9.59
N ALA A 22 -12.91 -16.93 8.96
CA ALA A 22 -13.06 -16.95 7.51
C ALA A 22 -12.04 -16.02 6.82
N CYS A 23 -11.92 -14.77 7.31
CA CYS A 23 -10.92 -13.82 6.82
C CYS A 23 -9.49 -14.37 6.99
N ARG A 24 -9.19 -14.91 8.18
CA ARG A 24 -7.85 -15.43 8.49
C ARG A 24 -7.47 -16.66 7.68
N LYS A 25 -8.44 -17.52 7.36
CA LYS A 25 -8.21 -18.77 6.63
C LYS A 25 -8.19 -18.56 5.11
N TYR A 26 -9.11 -17.76 4.57
CA TYR A 26 -9.32 -17.66 3.11
C TYR A 26 -8.74 -16.37 2.52
N LEU A 27 -9.12 -15.22 3.04
CA LEU A 27 -8.75 -13.92 2.46
C LEU A 27 -7.24 -13.66 2.62
N LEU A 28 -6.70 -13.96 3.80
CA LEU A 28 -5.28 -13.76 4.08
C LEU A 28 -4.35 -14.72 3.34
N GLN A 29 -4.80 -15.90 2.91
CA GLN A 29 -3.94 -16.82 2.15
C GLN A 29 -3.61 -16.22 0.79
N ASN A 30 -4.64 -15.80 0.04
CA ASN A 30 -4.47 -15.19 -1.27
C ASN A 30 -3.76 -13.85 -1.18
N LEU A 31 -4.24 -12.98 -0.29
CA LEU A 31 -3.70 -11.63 -0.15
C LEU A 31 -2.25 -11.64 0.31
N TYR A 32 -1.90 -12.48 1.29
CA TYR A 32 -0.50 -12.56 1.75
C TYR A 32 0.43 -13.09 0.67
N HIS A 33 -0.01 -14.06 -0.14
CA HIS A 33 0.77 -14.57 -1.25
C HIS A 33 1.00 -13.49 -2.31
N ASP A 34 -0.03 -12.71 -2.65
CA ASP A 34 0.10 -11.58 -3.58
C ASP A 34 1.05 -10.49 -3.03
N LEU A 35 0.97 -10.15 -1.74
CA LEU A 35 1.90 -9.19 -1.13
C LEU A 35 3.33 -9.72 -1.10
N GLN A 36 3.51 -11.03 -0.90
CA GLN A 36 4.82 -11.69 -0.95
C GLN A 36 5.37 -11.77 -2.38
N GLY A 37 4.49 -11.95 -3.37
CA GLY A 37 4.80 -11.82 -4.79
C GLY A 37 5.28 -10.41 -5.12
N LEU A 38 4.50 -9.39 -4.74
CA LEU A 38 4.83 -7.98 -4.94
C LEU A 38 6.11 -7.54 -4.22
N SER A 39 6.47 -8.16 -3.09
CA SER A 39 7.76 -7.91 -2.43
C SER A 39 8.95 -8.61 -3.10
N SER A 40 8.71 -9.62 -3.94
CA SER A 40 9.76 -10.35 -4.69
C SER A 40 9.91 -9.99 -6.17
N GLU A 41 8.82 -9.62 -6.84
CA GLU A 41 8.69 -9.65 -8.31
C GLU A 41 9.39 -8.49 -9.02
N HIS A 42 9.98 -7.52 -8.30
CA HIS A 42 10.81 -6.49 -8.95
C HIS A 42 12.31 -6.77 -8.90
N THR A 43 12.68 -8.05 -8.83
CA THR A 43 14.03 -8.52 -9.15
C THR A 43 14.08 -8.95 -10.61
N SER A 44 14.33 -7.99 -11.50
CA SER A 44 15.18 -8.27 -12.67
C SER A 44 16.39 -7.35 -12.51
N THR A 45 17.34 -7.90 -11.76
CA THR A 45 18.75 -7.55 -11.69
C THR A 45 19.38 -8.81 -11.09
N PRO A 46 19.94 -9.72 -11.90
CA PRO A 46 20.48 -10.99 -11.41
C PRO A 46 21.90 -10.77 -10.89
N PRO A 47 22.28 -11.35 -9.73
CA PRO A 47 23.67 -11.67 -9.50
C PRO A 47 23.99 -12.99 -10.22
N PHE A 48 25.01 -12.92 -11.08
CA PHE A 48 25.98 -13.97 -11.38
C PHE A 48 25.47 -15.41 -11.56
N LEU A 49 25.53 -15.87 -12.81
CA LEU A 49 25.76 -17.28 -13.12
C LEU A 49 27.10 -17.69 -12.50
N ASP A 50 27.04 -18.58 -11.51
CA ASP A 50 27.97 -19.69 -11.49
C ASP A 50 27.17 -21.00 -11.30
N SER A 51 27.72 -22.03 -11.92
CA SER A 51 27.13 -23.32 -12.26
C SER A 51 26.32 -24.06 -11.19
N THR A 52 25.23 -24.70 -11.66
CA THR A 52 24.63 -25.97 -11.18
C THR A 52 25.11 -26.50 -9.84
N GLU A 53 24.25 -26.48 -8.81
CA GLU A 53 24.09 -27.59 -7.86
C GLU A 53 22.83 -27.39 -6.99
N ASP A 54 22.26 -28.51 -6.57
CA ASP A 54 21.01 -28.65 -5.85
C ASP A 54 20.84 -27.67 -4.68
N SER A 55 19.61 -27.19 -4.51
CA SER A 55 19.18 -26.39 -3.36
C SER A 55 19.31 -27.19 -2.06
N VAL A 56 20.46 -27.05 -1.39
CA VAL A 56 20.71 -27.46 -0.01
C VAL A 56 20.54 -26.23 0.88
N GLU A 57 19.62 -26.31 1.85
CA GLU A 57 19.50 -25.35 2.96
C GLU A 57 20.87 -25.15 3.62
N LEU A 58 21.32 -23.89 3.72
CA LEU A 58 22.52 -23.55 4.48
C LEU A 58 22.24 -23.76 5.97
N ASP A 59 22.61 -24.95 6.42
CA ASP A 59 22.80 -25.33 7.80
C ASP A 59 23.82 -24.37 8.46
N SER A 60 23.59 -24.09 9.73
CA SER A 60 24.45 -23.23 10.54
C SER A 60 25.92 -23.67 10.48
N LEU A 61 26.83 -22.68 10.38
CA LEU A 61 28.28 -22.85 10.53
C LEU A 61 28.62 -23.85 11.65
N PRO A 62 29.55 -24.81 11.43
CA PRO A 62 29.97 -25.74 12.48
C PRO A 62 30.67 -24.97 13.61
N GLN A 63 30.24 -25.23 14.85
CA GLN A 63 30.96 -24.80 16.06
C GLN A 63 32.30 -25.53 16.14
N PRO A 64 33.36 -24.89 16.66
CA PRO A 64 34.65 -25.55 16.86
C PRO A 64 34.50 -26.73 17.81
N SER A 65 35.00 -27.87 17.36
CA SER A 65 34.92 -29.18 17.98
C SER A 65 35.79 -29.27 19.23
N THR A 66 35.19 -29.03 20.40
CA THR A 66 35.61 -29.66 21.67
C THR A 66 34.38 -29.85 22.56
N THR A 67 33.72 -31.01 22.46
CA THR A 67 33.18 -31.82 23.58
C THR A 67 32.27 -32.91 23.02
N SER A 68 32.64 -34.15 23.30
CA SER A 68 31.92 -35.39 23.03
C SER A 68 30.57 -35.49 23.76
N ALA A 69 29.49 -35.92 23.08
CA ALA A 69 28.54 -36.91 23.62
C ALA A 69 27.38 -37.27 22.66
N SER A 70 27.29 -38.57 22.36
CA SER A 70 26.12 -39.45 22.17
C SER A 70 24.99 -39.11 21.20
N ALA A 71 24.83 -39.97 20.20
CA ALA A 71 23.72 -40.05 19.27
C ALA A 71 22.39 -40.44 19.95
N ALA A 72 21.29 -39.81 19.51
CA ALA A 72 19.90 -40.21 19.78
C ALA A 72 19.04 -39.95 18.51
N PRO A 73 17.98 -40.75 18.27
CA PRO A 73 17.37 -40.91 16.95
C PRO A 73 16.38 -39.79 16.58
N ALA A 74 16.19 -39.63 15.27
CA ALA A 74 15.40 -38.61 14.59
C ALA A 74 13.93 -38.50 15.06
N LEU A 75 13.48 -37.26 15.29
CA LEU A 75 12.08 -36.86 15.47
C LEU A 75 11.66 -35.91 14.32
N PRO A 76 10.36 -35.87 13.98
CA PRO A 76 9.86 -35.39 12.70
C PRO A 76 9.89 -33.85 12.58
N ILE A 77 10.10 -33.41 11.34
CA ILE A 77 10.10 -32.04 10.82
C ILE A 77 9.05 -31.16 11.51
N MET A 78 9.50 -30.32 12.46
CA MET A 78 8.70 -29.24 13.02
C MET A 78 8.59 -28.11 11.98
N LYS A 79 7.38 -27.89 11.46
CA LYS A 79 6.95 -26.69 10.74
C LYS A 79 7.59 -25.44 11.35
N GLY A 80 8.43 -24.75 10.57
CA GLY A 80 9.11 -23.52 10.97
C GLY A 80 8.15 -22.53 11.66
N LYS A 81 8.55 -22.10 12.87
CA LYS A 81 7.78 -21.20 13.72
C LYS A 81 7.61 -19.86 12.99
N ARG A 82 6.41 -19.57 12.48
CA ARG A 82 6.09 -18.29 11.80
C ARG A 82 6.49 -17.13 12.71
N SER A 83 7.19 -16.13 12.16
CA SER A 83 7.63 -14.96 12.93
C SER A 83 6.44 -14.26 13.61
N PHE A 84 6.62 -13.82 14.85
CA PHE A 84 5.56 -13.20 15.67
C PHE A 84 4.89 -12.02 14.95
N HIS A 85 5.68 -11.18 14.28
CA HIS A 85 5.21 -10.05 13.46
C HIS A 85 4.29 -10.46 12.31
N SER A 86 4.57 -11.59 11.67
CA SER A 86 3.76 -12.13 10.58
C SER A 86 2.42 -12.70 11.08
N VAL A 87 2.34 -13.11 12.36
CA VAL A 87 1.08 -13.51 13.00
C VAL A 87 0.30 -12.29 13.48
N LEU A 88 1.00 -11.31 14.08
CA LEU A 88 0.41 -10.08 14.58
C LEU A 88 -0.23 -9.25 13.46
N SER A 89 0.52 -8.96 12.39
CA SER A 89 0.02 -8.21 11.22
C SER A 89 -1.22 -8.86 10.60
N ARG A 90 -1.16 -10.18 10.35
CA ARG A 90 -2.30 -10.96 9.86
C ARG A 90 -3.52 -10.88 10.78
N SER A 91 -3.31 -10.94 12.10
CA SER A 91 -4.40 -10.87 13.07
C SER A 91 -5.03 -9.48 13.13
N LEU A 92 -4.21 -8.42 13.07
CA LEU A 92 -4.69 -7.02 13.06
C LEU A 92 -5.47 -6.70 11.78
N PHE A 93 -5.03 -7.18 10.62
CA PHE A 93 -5.80 -7.06 9.39
C PHE A 93 -7.15 -7.77 9.48
N ALA A 94 -7.16 -9.03 9.93
CA ALA A 94 -8.40 -9.79 10.09
C ALA A 94 -9.35 -9.11 11.09
N LEU A 95 -8.83 -8.59 12.20
CA LEU A 95 -9.60 -7.84 13.19
C LEU A 95 -10.22 -6.58 12.59
N CYS A 96 -9.42 -5.75 11.87
CA CYS A 96 -9.94 -4.56 11.21
C CYS A 96 -11.01 -4.88 10.17
N PHE A 97 -10.79 -5.93 9.37
CA PHE A 97 -11.76 -6.39 8.36
C PHE A 97 -13.06 -6.83 9.03
N THR A 98 -12.97 -7.69 10.04
CA THR A 98 -14.12 -8.20 10.77
C THR A 98 -14.91 -7.07 11.42
N GLU A 99 -14.28 -6.16 12.16
CA GLU A 99 -15.01 -5.07 12.81
C GLU A 99 -15.64 -4.12 11.80
N SER A 100 -14.99 -3.86 10.67
CA SER A 100 -15.59 -3.07 9.61
C SER A 100 -16.83 -3.74 9.03
N CYS A 101 -16.77 -5.04 8.71
CA CYS A 101 -17.92 -5.82 8.26
C CYS A 101 -19.05 -5.87 9.30
N MET A 102 -18.72 -5.99 10.59
CA MET A 102 -19.69 -5.96 11.68
C MET A 102 -20.42 -4.61 11.75
N MET A 103 -19.70 -3.48 11.59
CA MET A 103 -20.32 -2.16 11.59
C MET A 103 -21.33 -2.01 10.44
N PHE A 104 -20.97 -2.41 9.22
CA PHE A 104 -21.92 -2.42 8.09
C PHE A 104 -23.09 -3.39 8.31
N GLY A 105 -22.81 -4.60 8.81
CA GLY A 105 -23.85 -5.58 9.13
C GLY A 105 -24.85 -5.07 10.16
N LEU A 106 -24.39 -4.36 11.19
CA LEU A 106 -25.25 -3.75 12.20
C LEU A 106 -26.11 -2.61 11.63
N LEU A 107 -25.60 -1.82 10.68
CA LEU A 107 -26.42 -0.85 9.94
C LEU A 107 -27.48 -1.54 9.08
N MET A 108 -27.13 -2.63 8.39
CA MET A 108 -28.10 -3.42 7.63
C MET A 108 -29.18 -4.02 8.53
N PHE A 109 -28.81 -4.53 9.71
CA PHE A 109 -29.78 -5.00 10.69
C PHE A 109 -30.66 -3.87 11.23
N GLN A 110 -30.14 -2.64 11.38
CA GLN A 110 -30.98 -1.48 11.66
C GLN A 110 -32.00 -1.21 10.55
N ALA A 111 -31.55 -1.21 9.29
CA ALA A 111 -32.43 -0.94 8.14
C ALA A 111 -33.54 -1.99 8.01
N LEU A 112 -33.25 -3.25 8.31
CA LEU A 112 -34.20 -4.36 8.26
C LEU A 112 -35.06 -4.49 9.53
N GLY A 113 -34.85 -3.65 10.55
CA GLY A 113 -35.54 -3.78 11.85
C GLY A 113 -35.19 -5.07 12.62
N VAL A 114 -34.04 -5.68 12.31
CA VAL A 114 -33.57 -6.93 12.92
C VAL A 114 -32.69 -6.59 14.14
N LEU A 115 -32.79 -7.41 15.20
CA LEU A 115 -32.16 -7.23 16.52
C LEU A 115 -32.74 -6.08 17.35
N GLN A 116 -32.71 -6.25 18.66
CA GLN A 116 -33.19 -5.23 19.60
C GLN A 116 -32.23 -4.02 19.62
N ALA A 117 -32.77 -2.79 19.68
CA ALA A 117 -31.99 -1.55 19.59
C ALA A 117 -30.82 -1.47 20.59
N ARG A 118 -31.03 -1.93 21.83
CA ARG A 118 -29.99 -1.99 22.87
C ARG A 118 -28.84 -2.94 22.50
N THR A 119 -29.16 -4.13 21.98
CA THR A 119 -28.16 -5.12 21.54
C THR A 119 -27.33 -4.57 20.40
N ARG A 120 -27.99 -3.89 19.46
CA ARG A 120 -27.35 -3.27 18.30
C ARG A 120 -26.40 -2.15 18.70
N LEU A 121 -26.84 -1.23 19.57
CA LEU A 121 -26.02 -0.12 20.07
C LEU A 121 -24.81 -0.62 20.87
N LEU A 122 -25.00 -1.62 21.73
CA LEU A 122 -23.89 -2.21 22.49
C LEU A 122 -22.83 -2.82 21.57
N ASN A 123 -23.24 -3.64 20.60
CA ASN A 123 -22.29 -4.26 19.66
C ASN A 123 -21.64 -3.23 18.73
N TRP A 124 -22.38 -2.19 18.34
CA TRP A 124 -21.85 -1.05 17.58
C TRP A 124 -20.76 -0.32 18.34
N ASN A 125 -21.00 0.05 19.61
CA ASN A 125 -20.00 0.73 20.44
C ASN A 125 -18.76 -0.14 20.65
N ILE A 126 -18.93 -1.45 20.85
CA ILE A 126 -17.80 -2.39 20.95
C ILE A 126 -17.01 -2.42 19.64
N SER A 127 -17.68 -2.62 18.50
CA SER A 127 -17.02 -2.67 17.19
C SER A 127 -16.30 -1.38 16.86
N LEU A 128 -16.93 -0.22 17.12
CA LEU A 128 -16.33 1.10 16.94
C LEU A 128 -15.10 1.27 17.85
N ALA A 129 -15.20 0.94 19.13
CA ALA A 129 -14.09 1.07 20.07
C ALA A 129 -12.91 0.14 19.71
N VAL A 130 -13.18 -1.10 19.31
CA VAL A 130 -12.16 -2.06 18.88
C VAL A 130 -11.50 -1.59 17.58
N LEU A 131 -12.28 -1.12 16.60
CA LEU A 131 -11.75 -0.58 15.34
C LEU A 131 -10.88 0.66 15.59
N LEU A 132 -11.35 1.59 16.42
CA LEU A 132 -10.64 2.83 16.76
C LEU A 132 -9.31 2.52 17.49
N THR A 133 -9.35 1.60 18.46
CA THR A 133 -8.15 1.17 19.19
C THR A 133 -7.17 0.44 18.27
N SER A 134 -7.67 -0.36 17.33
CA SER A 134 -6.85 -1.06 16.35
C SER A 134 -6.09 -0.07 15.44
N ILE A 135 -6.79 0.93 14.90
CA ILE A 135 -6.25 1.94 13.99
C ILE A 135 -5.29 2.90 14.70
N LEU A 136 -5.60 3.33 15.92
CA LEU A 136 -4.84 4.39 16.61
C LEU A 136 -3.68 3.88 17.47
N VAL A 137 -3.80 2.66 18.01
CA VAL A 137 -2.83 2.13 18.97
C VAL A 137 -2.16 0.87 18.44
N MET A 138 -2.94 -0.15 18.09
CA MET A 138 -2.37 -1.48 17.78
C MET A 138 -1.56 -1.48 16.49
N ILE A 139 -2.06 -0.85 15.42
CA ILE A 139 -1.37 -0.79 14.14
C ILE A 139 -0.09 0.06 14.24
N PRO A 140 -0.10 1.30 14.76
CA PRO A 140 1.12 2.07 15.01
C PRO A 140 2.17 1.34 15.86
N LEU A 141 1.72 0.65 16.92
CA LEU A 141 2.60 -0.17 17.76
C LEU A 141 3.20 -1.34 16.99
N SER A 142 2.43 -1.97 16.11
CA SER A 142 2.93 -3.06 15.28
C SER A 142 3.94 -2.58 14.22
N TYR A 143 3.79 -1.37 13.67
CA TYR A 143 4.82 -0.79 12.79
C TYR A 143 6.14 -0.63 13.54
N SER A 144 6.10 0.01 14.70
CA SER A 144 7.31 0.24 15.48
C SER A 144 7.97 -1.07 15.89
N LEU A 145 7.19 -2.09 16.26
CA LEU A 145 7.71 -3.42 16.60
C LEU A 145 8.43 -4.08 15.42
N VAL A 146 7.85 -4.02 14.23
CA VAL A 146 8.42 -4.62 13.01
C VAL A 146 9.69 -3.87 12.55
N LEU A 147 9.71 -2.55 12.68
CA LEU A 147 10.87 -1.70 12.38
C LEU A 147 12.00 -1.87 13.42
N SER A 148 11.67 -2.03 14.70
CA SER A 148 12.65 -2.24 15.77
C SER A 148 13.37 -3.60 15.66
N ASP A 149 12.64 -4.64 15.27
CA ASP A 149 13.21 -5.95 15.00
C ASP A 149 14.12 -5.96 13.77
N THR A 150 13.82 -5.12 12.77
CA THR A 150 14.74 -4.86 11.64
C THR A 150 16.06 -4.28 12.13
N ALA A 151 15.99 -3.16 12.88
CA ALA A 151 17.17 -2.44 13.32
C ALA A 151 18.07 -3.34 14.19
N SER A 152 17.45 -4.16 15.03
CA SER A 152 18.14 -5.14 15.86
C SER A 152 18.87 -6.22 15.04
N PHE A 153 18.29 -6.65 13.91
CA PHE A 153 18.92 -7.62 13.00
C PHE A 153 20.12 -7.04 12.25
N VAL A 154 20.01 -5.81 11.74
CA VAL A 154 21.08 -5.14 10.98
C VAL A 154 22.32 -4.86 11.85
N ILE A 155 22.13 -4.56 13.13
CA ILE A 155 23.23 -4.20 14.05
C ILE A 155 23.99 -5.45 14.56
N GLY A 156 23.63 -6.67 14.12
CA GLY A 156 24.36 -7.90 14.47
C GLY A 156 24.32 -8.24 15.97
N ALA A 157 23.45 -7.59 16.74
CA ALA A 157 23.30 -7.81 18.17
C ALA A 157 22.52 -9.11 18.42
N GLN A 158 23.17 -10.25 18.24
CA GLN A 158 22.67 -11.59 18.57
C GLN A 158 22.60 -11.85 20.10
N THR A 159 22.38 -10.82 20.91
CA THR A 159 22.16 -11.03 22.34
C THR A 159 20.68 -11.33 22.58
N ARG A 160 20.41 -12.64 22.64
CA ARG A 160 19.22 -13.27 23.20
C ARG A 160 18.98 -12.83 24.65
N GLN A 161 18.55 -11.60 24.93
CA GLN A 161 18.14 -11.21 26.29
C GLN A 161 17.06 -10.13 26.31
N ARG A 162 15.88 -10.55 26.82
CA ARG A 162 14.73 -9.83 27.41
C ARG A 162 14.25 -8.52 26.73
N PRO A 163 12.91 -8.30 26.65
CA PRO A 163 12.39 -6.97 26.33
C PRO A 163 12.80 -6.02 27.45
N SER A 164 13.93 -5.32 27.27
CA SER A 164 14.31 -4.21 28.11
C SER A 164 13.16 -3.20 28.11
N LEU A 165 12.78 -2.69 29.28
CA LEU A 165 11.77 -1.63 29.41
C LEU A 165 12.11 -0.43 28.51
N CYS A 166 13.40 -0.16 28.29
CA CYS A 166 13.87 0.86 27.36
C CYS A 166 13.46 0.56 25.90
N ARG A 167 13.52 -0.71 25.47
CA ARG A 167 13.11 -1.14 24.12
C ARG A 167 11.59 -1.02 23.93
N LEU A 168 10.81 -1.36 24.96
CA LEU A 168 9.36 -1.18 24.96
C LEU A 168 8.97 0.31 24.96
N LEU A 169 9.62 1.13 25.78
CA LEU A 169 9.42 2.57 25.83
C LEU A 169 9.77 3.23 24.49
N LEU A 170 10.92 2.88 23.90
CA LEU A 170 11.32 3.39 22.58
C LEU A 170 10.29 3.02 21.50
N ASN A 171 9.68 1.84 21.61
CA ASN A 171 8.65 1.38 20.69
C ASN A 171 7.30 2.12 20.84
N THR A 172 7.02 2.68 22.03
CA THR A 172 5.83 3.49 22.29
C THR A 172 5.97 4.95 21.85
N ILE A 173 7.20 5.46 21.66
CA ILE A 173 7.44 6.85 21.24
C ILE A 173 6.75 7.18 19.91
N PRO A 174 6.86 6.37 18.83
CA PRO A 174 6.15 6.63 17.58
C PRO A 174 4.62 6.66 17.75
N VAL A 175 4.08 5.82 18.64
CA VAL A 175 2.64 5.78 18.95
C VAL A 175 2.24 7.06 19.68
N GLY A 176 3.02 7.49 20.67
CA GLY A 176 2.81 8.76 21.38
C GLY A 176 2.86 9.94 20.43
N LEU A 177 3.85 9.99 19.52
CA LEU A 177 3.97 11.03 18.51
C LEU A 177 2.77 11.04 17.55
N PHE A 178 2.31 9.86 17.12
CA PHE A 178 1.10 9.76 16.29
C PHE A 178 -0.15 10.30 17.01
N LEU A 179 -0.32 9.99 18.30
CA LEU A 179 -1.42 10.52 19.11
C LEU A 179 -1.30 12.03 19.36
N LEU A 180 -0.08 12.56 19.53
CA LEU A 180 0.15 14.00 19.64
C LEU A 180 -0.19 14.74 18.34
N VAL A 181 0.22 14.19 17.19
CA VAL A 181 -0.17 14.72 15.88
C VAL A 181 -1.69 14.71 15.73
N LEU A 182 -2.36 13.64 16.18
CA LEU A 182 -3.82 13.56 16.16
C LEU A 182 -4.48 14.60 17.08
N GLU A 183 -3.89 14.89 18.25
CA GLU A 183 -4.38 15.91 19.18
C GLU A 183 -4.21 17.33 18.66
N TYR A 184 -3.15 17.58 17.88
CA TYR A 184 -2.88 18.87 17.25
C TYR A 184 -3.93 19.25 16.18
N ILE A 185 -4.67 18.27 15.64
CA ILE A 185 -5.73 18.54 14.68
C ILE A 185 -6.87 19.30 15.37
N PRO A 186 -7.19 20.53 14.93
CA PRO A 186 -8.21 21.36 15.57
C PRO A 186 -9.59 20.70 15.46
N LEU A 187 -10.32 20.71 16.57
CA LEU A 187 -11.70 20.23 16.62
C LEU A 187 -12.61 21.24 15.91
N PRO A 188 -13.60 20.79 15.13
CA PRO A 188 -14.62 21.67 14.57
C PRO A 188 -15.41 22.36 15.69
N SER A 189 -15.66 23.66 15.53
CA SER A 189 -16.31 24.55 16.49
C SER A 189 -17.76 24.10 16.73
N GLY A 190 -18.03 23.44 17.85
CA GLY A 190 -19.38 22.95 18.18
C GLY A 190 -19.43 21.67 19.04
N LEU A 191 -18.31 20.97 19.24
CA LEU A 191 -18.27 19.66 19.90
C LEU A 191 -17.97 19.68 21.42
N HIS A 192 -18.25 20.78 22.12
CA HIS A 192 -17.77 21.02 23.50
C HIS A 192 -18.39 20.12 24.59
N SER A 193 -19.33 19.23 24.26
CA SER A 193 -19.99 18.31 25.22
C SER A 193 -20.10 16.86 24.71
N SER A 194 -19.14 16.38 23.91
CA SER A 194 -19.21 15.04 23.30
C SER A 194 -18.27 14.02 23.97
N SER A 195 -18.63 12.73 23.87
CA SER A 195 -17.85 11.61 24.45
C SER A 195 -16.44 11.53 23.86
N PHE A 196 -15.48 10.98 24.62
CA PHE A 196 -14.08 10.78 24.18
C PHE A 196 -13.98 10.01 22.84
N ILE A 197 -14.89 9.06 22.62
CA ILE A 197 -14.95 8.29 21.37
C ILE A 197 -15.33 9.21 20.20
N SER A 198 -16.32 10.07 20.38
CA SER A 198 -16.78 11.01 19.35
C SER A 198 -15.73 12.07 19.00
N THR A 199 -14.99 12.59 19.99
CA THR A 199 -13.89 13.54 19.75
C THR A 199 -12.75 12.88 19.00
N THR A 200 -12.34 11.69 19.43
CA THR A 200 -11.28 10.91 18.77
C THR A 200 -11.68 10.50 17.35
N LEU A 201 -12.94 10.10 17.16
CA LEU A 201 -13.52 9.76 15.87
C LEU A 201 -13.51 10.97 14.92
N SER A 202 -13.85 12.17 15.41
CA SER A 202 -13.82 13.38 14.57
C SER A 202 -12.41 13.71 14.08
N ARG A 203 -11.40 13.66 14.97
CA ARG A 203 -9.99 13.86 14.61
C ARG A 203 -9.47 12.80 13.64
N LEU A 204 -9.80 11.54 13.88
CA LEU A 204 -9.44 10.44 12.98
C LEU A 204 -10.10 10.59 11.62
N THR A 205 -11.33 11.11 11.56
CA THR A 205 -12.03 11.37 10.30
C THR A 205 -11.31 12.45 9.51
N VAL A 206 -10.93 13.56 10.14
CA VAL A 206 -10.15 14.64 9.50
C VAL A 206 -8.85 14.07 8.91
N LEU A 207 -8.06 13.38 9.74
CA LEU A 207 -6.81 12.75 9.30
C LEU A 207 -7.06 11.76 8.15
N GLY A 208 -8.12 10.94 8.28
CA GLY A 208 -8.54 9.98 7.28
C GLY A 208 -8.90 10.65 5.96
N THR A 209 -9.68 11.73 5.98
CA THR A 209 -10.07 12.48 4.77
C THR A 209 -8.85 12.99 4.00
N ILE A 210 -7.85 13.49 4.72
CA ILE A 210 -6.59 14.01 4.13
C ILE A 210 -5.79 12.86 3.51
N ILE A 211 -5.65 11.73 4.23
CA ILE A 211 -4.94 10.55 3.71
C ILE A 211 -5.65 9.98 2.49
N LEU A 212 -6.99 9.82 2.53
CA LEU A 212 -7.79 9.32 1.42
C LEU A 212 -7.72 10.26 0.22
N GLY A 213 -7.86 11.56 0.42
CA GLY A 213 -7.75 12.57 -0.64
C GLY A 213 -6.37 12.54 -1.27
N ALA A 214 -5.30 12.52 -0.47
CA ALA A 214 -3.93 12.41 -0.96
C ALA A 214 -3.69 11.14 -1.77
N LEU A 215 -4.12 9.97 -1.27
CA LEU A 215 -4.02 8.69 -1.99
C LEU A 215 -4.80 8.72 -3.30
N SER A 216 -6.01 9.29 -3.28
CA SER A 216 -6.86 9.44 -4.46
C SER A 216 -6.20 10.38 -5.49
N GLY A 217 -5.58 11.48 -5.05
CA GLY A 217 -4.88 12.45 -5.90
C GLY A 217 -3.63 11.86 -6.55
N PHE A 218 -2.83 11.12 -5.78
CA PHE A 218 -1.70 10.35 -6.30
C PHE A 218 -2.16 9.29 -7.32
N GLY A 219 -3.24 8.57 -7.02
CA GLY A 219 -3.84 7.59 -7.91
C GLY A 219 -4.31 8.21 -9.23
N ALA A 220 -5.02 9.34 -9.15
CA ALA A 220 -5.50 10.09 -10.31
C ALA A 220 -4.35 10.58 -11.19
N ALA A 221 -3.34 11.25 -10.60
CA ALA A 221 -2.18 11.71 -11.35
C ALA A 221 -1.42 10.55 -12.01
N THR A 222 -1.31 9.41 -11.33
CA THR A 222 -0.68 8.21 -11.89
C THR A 222 -1.48 7.63 -13.05
N ALA A 223 -2.80 7.48 -12.89
CA ALA A 223 -3.67 6.96 -13.93
C ALA A 223 -3.68 7.82 -15.19
N ILE A 224 -3.70 9.15 -15.02
CA ILE A 224 -3.61 10.11 -16.12
C ILE A 224 -2.28 9.94 -16.85
N TRP A 225 -1.15 9.88 -16.14
CA TRP A 225 0.15 9.66 -16.78
C TRP A 225 0.26 8.32 -17.49
N THR A 226 -0.29 7.24 -16.92
CA THR A 226 -0.09 5.89 -17.46
C THR A 226 -1.00 5.58 -18.65
N PHE A 227 -2.25 6.05 -18.65
CA PHE A 227 -3.24 5.66 -19.66
C PHE A 227 -3.60 6.74 -20.67
N LEU A 228 -3.21 8.01 -20.45
CA LEU A 228 -3.50 9.07 -21.41
C LEU A 228 -2.49 8.99 -22.58
N PRO A 229 -2.97 8.87 -23.83
CA PRO A 229 -2.09 8.66 -24.98
C PRO A 229 -1.15 9.83 -25.24
N LEU A 230 -1.56 11.08 -24.94
CA LEU A 230 -0.78 12.31 -25.18
C LEU A 230 0.59 12.31 -24.49
N PHE A 231 0.73 11.64 -23.33
CA PHE A 231 2.00 11.54 -22.60
C PHE A 231 2.82 10.29 -22.96
N ASN A 232 2.24 9.34 -23.70
CA ASN A 232 2.87 8.07 -24.08
C ASN A 232 3.29 8.00 -25.56
N LEU A 233 3.11 9.05 -26.35
CA LEU A 233 3.45 9.06 -27.79
C LEU A 233 4.93 8.71 -28.08
N ASN A 234 5.83 8.94 -27.12
CA ASN A 234 7.26 8.67 -27.29
C ASN A 234 7.70 7.25 -26.89
N ARG A 235 6.80 6.38 -26.41
CA ARG A 235 7.14 4.97 -26.20
C ARG A 235 6.96 4.22 -27.53
N SER A 236 7.98 4.28 -28.39
CA SER A 236 8.08 3.36 -29.52
C SER A 236 7.96 1.94 -28.99
N LEU A 237 7.05 1.15 -29.58
CA LEU A 237 6.94 -0.27 -29.26
C LEU A 237 8.29 -0.93 -29.62
N PRO A 238 9.01 -1.53 -28.67
CA PRO A 238 10.24 -2.25 -28.98
C PRO A 238 9.93 -3.37 -29.98
N SER A 239 10.63 -3.38 -31.11
CA SER A 239 10.54 -4.45 -32.10
C SER A 239 11.23 -5.70 -31.56
N ASP A 240 10.80 -6.88 -32.03
CA ASP A 240 11.52 -8.14 -31.75
C ASP A 240 12.97 -8.08 -32.26
N GLU A 241 13.21 -7.28 -33.31
CA GLU A 241 14.53 -7.02 -33.86
C GLU A 241 15.43 -6.24 -32.88
N ASP A 242 14.89 -5.21 -32.19
CA ASP A 242 15.64 -4.40 -31.22
C ASP A 242 16.11 -5.26 -30.03
N ILE A 243 15.28 -6.20 -29.59
CA ILE A 243 15.62 -7.13 -28.50
C ILE A 243 16.74 -8.08 -28.95
N SER A 244 16.65 -8.59 -30.17
CA SER A 244 17.70 -9.47 -30.72
C SER A 244 19.03 -8.75 -30.87
N ILE A 245 19.02 -7.46 -31.25
CA ILE A 245 20.22 -6.63 -31.34
C ILE A 245 20.81 -6.40 -29.95
N ALA A 246 19.98 -6.10 -28.94
CA ALA A 246 20.41 -5.93 -27.56
C ALA A 246 20.98 -7.23 -26.96
N GLU A 247 20.36 -8.39 -27.23
CA GLU A 247 20.86 -9.71 -26.84
C GLU A 247 22.23 -10.01 -27.45
N GLN A 248 22.38 -9.77 -28.75
CA GLN A 248 23.67 -9.93 -29.42
C GLN A 248 24.73 -8.94 -28.90
N GLY A 249 24.34 -7.72 -28.54
CA GLY A 249 25.23 -6.73 -27.93
C GLY A 249 25.76 -7.19 -26.57
N LEU A 250 24.87 -7.68 -25.69
CA LEU A 250 25.24 -8.21 -24.38
C LEU A 250 26.16 -9.44 -24.51
N GLU A 251 25.86 -10.34 -25.45
CA GLU A 251 26.68 -11.53 -25.67
C GLU A 251 28.09 -11.18 -26.12
N ARG A 252 28.26 -10.16 -26.98
CA ARG A 252 29.59 -9.65 -27.38
C ARG A 252 30.36 -9.11 -26.17
N VAL A 253 29.72 -8.30 -25.32
CA VAL A 253 30.38 -7.75 -24.12
C VAL A 253 30.80 -8.87 -23.15
N ARG A 254 29.99 -9.92 -22.99
CA ARG A 254 30.35 -11.08 -22.17
C ARG A 254 31.56 -11.84 -22.70
N GLN A 255 31.65 -11.99 -24.02
CA GLN A 255 32.80 -12.63 -24.66
C GLN A 255 34.07 -11.80 -24.47
N ASP A 256 33.99 -10.48 -24.62
CA ASP A 256 35.12 -9.58 -24.39
C ASP A 256 35.54 -9.57 -22.91
N LEU A 257 34.57 -9.57 -21.99
CA LEU A 257 34.83 -9.68 -20.56
C LEU A 257 35.54 -10.99 -20.21
N ALA A 258 35.10 -12.12 -20.78
CA ALA A 258 35.75 -13.42 -20.60
C ALA A 258 37.20 -13.42 -21.12
N ARG A 259 37.46 -12.80 -22.28
CA ARG A 259 38.82 -12.65 -22.84
C ARG A 259 39.71 -11.81 -21.93
N HIS A 260 39.25 -10.64 -21.49
CA HIS A 260 40.02 -9.77 -20.60
C HIS A 260 40.25 -10.40 -19.21
N ARG A 261 39.28 -11.15 -18.67
CA ARG A 261 39.47 -11.95 -17.44
C ARG A 261 40.61 -12.96 -17.59
N TYR A 262 40.66 -13.66 -18.72
CA TYR A 262 41.74 -14.61 -19.01
C TYR A 262 43.10 -13.92 -19.14
N GLU A 263 43.17 -12.77 -19.81
CA GLU A 263 44.40 -11.99 -19.93
C GLU A 263 44.91 -11.46 -18.59
N VAL A 264 44.02 -10.94 -17.74
CA VAL A 264 44.36 -10.51 -16.37
C VAL A 264 44.86 -11.69 -15.55
N GLN A 265 44.20 -12.86 -15.63
CA GLN A 265 44.64 -14.06 -14.93
C GLN A 265 46.03 -14.52 -15.39
N LYS A 266 46.31 -14.44 -16.70
CA LYS A 266 47.63 -14.74 -17.26
C LYS A 266 48.70 -13.76 -16.78
N LEU A 267 48.38 -12.46 -16.72
CA LEU A 267 49.28 -11.43 -16.22
C LEU A 267 49.54 -11.57 -14.70
N GLN A 268 48.54 -11.97 -13.92
CA GLN A 268 48.68 -12.30 -12.50
C GLN A 268 49.53 -13.56 -12.28
N ALA A 269 49.30 -14.62 -13.05
CA ALA A 269 50.09 -15.86 -12.97
C ALA A 269 51.54 -15.67 -13.43
N SER A 270 51.79 -14.68 -14.29
CA SER A 270 53.14 -14.32 -14.77
C SER A 270 53.90 -13.41 -13.80
N GLN A 271 53.27 -12.93 -12.71
CA GLN A 271 54.01 -12.22 -11.67
C GLN A 271 54.85 -13.21 -10.85
N PRO A 272 56.18 -13.01 -10.73
CA PRO A 272 57.00 -13.83 -9.86
C PRO A 272 56.63 -13.53 -8.39
N ASN A 273 56.36 -14.58 -7.62
CA ASN A 273 56.25 -14.52 -6.15
C ASN A 273 57.63 -14.14 -5.58
N ASN A 274 57.96 -12.85 -5.60
CA ASN A 274 59.30 -12.38 -5.30
C ASN A 274 59.53 -12.31 -3.79
N ASN A 275 59.87 -13.44 -3.20
CA ASN A 275 60.36 -13.54 -1.83
C ASN A 275 61.89 -13.34 -1.72
N SER A 276 62.57 -12.79 -2.74
CA SER A 276 64.03 -12.60 -2.69
C SER A 276 64.58 -11.62 -3.74
N ASN A 277 64.57 -10.32 -3.40
CA ASN A 277 65.63 -9.32 -3.68
C ASN A 277 65.05 -7.90 -3.71
N TRP A 278 65.19 -7.21 -2.58
CA TRP A 278 64.68 -5.86 -2.30
C TRP A 278 65.16 -4.81 -3.32
N PHE A 279 66.40 -4.88 -3.83
CA PHE A 279 66.98 -3.75 -4.57
C PHE A 279 66.87 -3.78 -6.10
N SER A 280 66.53 -4.91 -6.74
CA SER A 280 66.39 -5.00 -8.20
C SER A 280 64.93 -5.07 -8.69
N GLY A 281 63.97 -5.25 -7.79
CA GLY A 281 62.54 -5.42 -8.13
C GLY A 281 61.76 -4.12 -8.36
N VAL A 282 62.23 -2.97 -7.87
CA VAL A 282 61.44 -1.73 -7.85
C VAL A 282 61.27 -1.10 -9.24
N LEU A 283 62.23 -1.26 -10.15
CA LEU A 283 62.14 -0.71 -11.52
C LEU A 283 61.29 -1.56 -12.48
N THR A 284 61.18 -2.88 -12.23
CA THR A 284 60.37 -3.80 -13.03
C THR A 284 58.96 -4.00 -12.46
N SER A 285 58.78 -3.91 -11.14
CA SER A 285 57.46 -4.00 -10.50
C SER A 285 56.57 -2.80 -10.84
N VAL A 286 57.12 -1.58 -10.88
CA VAL A 286 56.33 -0.36 -11.18
C VAL A 286 55.77 -0.35 -12.62
N ARG A 287 56.50 -0.96 -13.57
CA ARG A 287 56.04 -1.08 -14.97
C ARG A 287 55.10 -2.27 -15.19
N GLY A 288 55.20 -3.32 -14.37
CA GLY A 288 54.25 -4.44 -14.35
C GLY A 288 52.93 -4.07 -13.66
N ASP A 289 52.99 -3.35 -12.55
CA ASP A 289 51.84 -2.89 -11.79
C ASP A 289 50.97 -1.91 -12.57
N SER A 290 51.56 -1.01 -13.36
CA SER A 290 50.80 -0.07 -14.21
C SER A 290 50.00 -0.75 -15.32
N ARG A 291 50.50 -1.86 -15.89
CA ARG A 291 49.77 -2.66 -16.90
C ARG A 291 48.66 -3.51 -16.28
N LEU A 292 48.91 -4.09 -15.11
CA LEU A 292 47.92 -4.88 -14.39
C LEU A 292 46.79 -3.99 -13.87
N THR A 293 47.12 -2.84 -13.27
CA THR A 293 46.12 -1.88 -12.77
C THR A 293 45.27 -1.27 -13.87
N SER A 294 45.83 -0.97 -15.05
CA SER A 294 45.05 -0.51 -16.20
C SER A 294 44.11 -1.60 -16.74
N ALA A 295 44.57 -2.84 -16.86
CA ALA A 295 43.72 -3.96 -17.26
C ALA A 295 42.59 -4.25 -16.26
N LEU A 296 42.85 -4.12 -14.94
CA LEU A 296 41.81 -4.22 -13.91
C LEU A 296 40.77 -3.09 -13.99
N GLN A 297 41.21 -1.87 -14.30
CA GLN A 297 40.31 -0.73 -14.47
C GLN A 297 39.40 -0.92 -15.71
N GLU A 298 39.95 -1.43 -16.81
CA GLU A 298 39.19 -1.78 -18.01
C GLU A 298 38.16 -2.89 -17.73
N LEU A 299 38.57 -3.93 -17.00
CA LEU A 299 37.69 -5.03 -16.58
C LEU A 299 36.52 -4.51 -15.72
N LYS A 300 36.79 -3.62 -14.77
CA LYS A 300 35.75 -2.97 -13.96
C LYS A 300 34.80 -2.12 -14.80
N GLY A 301 35.30 -1.48 -15.86
CA GLY A 301 34.48 -0.74 -16.83
C GLY A 301 33.57 -1.66 -17.65
N LEU A 302 34.10 -2.79 -18.14
CA LEU A 302 33.34 -3.81 -18.87
C LEU A 302 32.29 -4.50 -18.00
N GLU A 303 32.60 -4.77 -16.73
CA GLU A 303 31.65 -5.33 -15.77
C GLU A 303 30.50 -4.35 -15.48
N ALA A 304 30.79 -3.06 -15.36
CA ALA A 304 29.76 -2.03 -15.24
C ALA A 304 28.89 -1.94 -16.51
N LEU A 305 29.50 -2.04 -17.69
CA LEU A 305 28.79 -2.05 -18.98
C LEU A 305 27.88 -3.28 -19.12
N GLU A 306 28.35 -4.48 -18.75
CA GLU A 306 27.53 -5.71 -18.76
C GLU A 306 26.31 -5.56 -17.84
N SER A 307 26.52 -5.05 -16.63
CA SER A 307 25.45 -4.80 -15.67
C SER A 307 24.41 -3.81 -16.22
N GLN A 308 24.85 -2.73 -16.87
CA GLN A 308 23.94 -1.76 -17.48
C GLN A 308 23.20 -2.35 -18.68
N MET A 309 23.89 -3.06 -19.57
CA MET A 309 23.28 -3.67 -20.75
C MET A 309 22.27 -4.76 -20.40
N SER A 310 22.57 -5.59 -19.39
CA SER A 310 21.65 -6.63 -18.91
C SER A 310 20.38 -6.02 -18.31
N GLN A 311 20.49 -4.95 -17.51
CA GLN A 311 19.34 -4.20 -17.00
C GLN A 311 18.49 -3.63 -18.13
N ASN A 312 19.12 -3.01 -19.13
CA ASN A 312 18.41 -2.44 -20.28
C ASN A 312 17.68 -3.52 -21.09
N LEU A 313 18.29 -4.69 -21.28
CA LEU A 313 17.69 -5.83 -21.96
C LEU A 313 16.47 -6.37 -21.21
N GLU A 314 16.54 -6.45 -19.88
CA GLU A 314 15.40 -6.84 -19.06
C GLU A 314 14.24 -5.84 -19.17
N VAL A 315 14.53 -4.54 -19.17
CA VAL A 315 13.52 -3.49 -19.40
C VAL A 315 12.87 -3.65 -20.79
N LEU A 316 13.64 -3.95 -21.83
CA LEU A 316 13.10 -4.20 -23.17
C LEU A 316 12.19 -5.43 -23.20
N ARG A 317 12.63 -6.56 -22.60
CA ARG A 317 11.80 -7.78 -22.49
C ARG A 317 10.52 -7.53 -21.68
N GLN A 318 10.58 -6.74 -20.62
CA GLN A 318 9.40 -6.37 -19.85
C GLN A 318 8.42 -5.53 -20.70
N ARG A 319 8.91 -4.54 -21.45
CA ARG A 319 8.06 -3.76 -22.36
C ARG A 319 7.43 -4.62 -23.45
N GLN A 320 8.15 -5.62 -23.94
CA GLN A 320 7.64 -6.57 -24.92
C GLN A 320 6.52 -7.43 -24.34
N SER A 321 6.67 -7.92 -23.10
CA SER A 321 5.62 -8.71 -22.44
C SER A 321 4.37 -7.86 -22.16
N GLU A 322 4.54 -6.59 -21.79
CA GLU A 322 3.46 -5.61 -21.65
C GLU A 322 2.75 -5.34 -22.99
N ALA A 323 3.49 -5.20 -24.09
CA ALA A 323 2.93 -5.02 -25.43
C ALA A 323 2.18 -6.27 -25.92
N LYS A 324 2.74 -7.47 -25.68
CA LYS A 324 2.07 -8.75 -25.96
C LYS A 324 0.78 -8.87 -25.14
N PHE A 325 0.82 -8.55 -23.84
CA PHE A 325 -0.37 -8.52 -22.99
C PHE A 325 -1.41 -7.52 -23.53
N ALA A 326 -1.00 -6.30 -23.89
CA ALA A 326 -1.89 -5.29 -24.46
C ALA A 326 -2.56 -5.73 -25.78
N SER A 327 -1.95 -6.64 -26.53
CA SER A 327 -2.53 -7.21 -27.76
C SER A 327 -3.63 -8.25 -27.47
N THR A 328 -3.61 -8.90 -26.31
CA THR A 328 -4.61 -9.90 -25.91
C THR A 328 -5.98 -9.26 -25.65
N LEU A 329 -7.07 -10.04 -25.76
CA LEU A 329 -8.42 -9.54 -25.46
C LEU A 329 -8.55 -9.01 -24.02
N SER A 330 -7.94 -9.71 -23.06
CA SER A 330 -7.88 -9.28 -21.66
C SER A 330 -7.13 -7.96 -21.51
N GLY A 331 -5.99 -7.81 -22.18
CA GLY A 331 -5.21 -6.57 -22.16
C GLY A 331 -5.87 -5.40 -22.90
N LYS A 332 -6.60 -5.65 -23.99
CA LYS A 332 -7.42 -4.63 -24.68
C LYS A 332 -8.52 -4.12 -23.78
N LEU A 333 -9.24 -5.01 -23.10
CA LEU A 333 -10.28 -4.64 -22.13
C LEU A 333 -9.69 -3.86 -20.95
N PHE A 334 -8.55 -4.30 -20.41
CA PHE A 334 -7.86 -3.61 -19.33
C PHE A 334 -7.38 -2.21 -19.73
N ASN A 335 -6.82 -2.06 -20.94
CA ASN A 335 -6.37 -0.76 -21.45
C ASN A 335 -7.55 0.17 -21.76
N TRP A 336 -8.67 -0.37 -22.25
CA TRP A 336 -9.90 0.41 -22.42
C TRP A 336 -10.47 0.88 -21.08
N GLY A 337 -10.55 -0.01 -20.08
CA GLY A 337 -10.97 0.34 -18.72
C GLY A 337 -10.03 1.35 -18.06
N GLY A 338 -8.72 1.23 -18.26
CA GLY A 338 -7.72 2.19 -17.79
C GLY A 338 -7.86 3.57 -18.44
N ARG A 339 -8.19 3.64 -19.73
CA ARG A 339 -8.47 4.90 -20.43
C ARG A 339 -9.74 5.58 -19.92
N LEU A 340 -10.82 4.83 -19.70
CA LEU A 340 -12.03 5.37 -19.09
C LEU A 340 -11.75 5.88 -17.67
N PHE A 341 -10.98 5.11 -16.89
CA PHE A 341 -10.57 5.51 -15.55
C PHE A 341 -9.74 6.79 -15.56
N ALA A 342 -8.78 6.93 -16.49
CA ALA A 342 -8.00 8.16 -16.63
C ALA A 342 -8.85 9.35 -17.06
N MET A 343 -9.80 9.18 -17.99
CA MET A 343 -10.75 10.22 -18.36
C MET A 343 -11.56 10.69 -17.14
N TYR A 344 -12.06 9.74 -16.34
CA TYR A 344 -12.75 10.06 -15.08
C TYR A 344 -11.82 10.77 -14.08
N CYS A 345 -10.55 10.39 -13.96
CA CYS A 345 -9.58 11.10 -13.13
C CYS A 345 -9.33 12.53 -13.60
N VAL A 346 -9.23 12.79 -14.91
CA VAL A 346 -9.12 14.16 -15.45
C VAL A 346 -10.35 14.98 -15.10
N TYR A 347 -11.54 14.43 -15.37
CA TYR A 347 -12.80 15.06 -15.00
C TYR A 347 -12.85 15.39 -13.50
N ARG A 348 -12.43 14.46 -12.65
CA ARG A 348 -12.40 14.64 -11.19
C ARG A 348 -11.42 15.74 -10.76
N VAL A 349 -10.25 15.84 -11.40
CA VAL A 349 -9.31 16.95 -11.15
C VAL A 349 -9.92 18.28 -11.53
N VAL A 350 -10.61 18.37 -12.67
CA VAL A 350 -11.26 19.61 -13.12
C VAL A 350 -12.37 20.04 -12.16
N ILE A 351 -13.26 19.13 -11.75
CA ILE A 351 -14.36 19.49 -10.83
C ILE A 351 -13.84 19.91 -9.46
N SER A 352 -12.91 19.14 -8.85
CA SER A 352 -12.33 19.53 -7.56
C SER A 352 -11.61 20.89 -7.67
N LEU A 353 -10.98 21.19 -8.82
CA LEU A 353 -10.31 22.48 -9.05
C LEU A 353 -11.30 23.64 -9.15
N VAL A 354 -12.43 23.44 -9.84
CA VAL A 354 -13.51 24.44 -9.92
C VAL A 354 -14.10 24.71 -8.53
N ASP A 355 -14.36 23.65 -7.76
CA ASP A 355 -14.93 23.73 -6.41
C ASP A 355 -13.98 24.47 -5.44
N LEU A 356 -12.67 24.32 -5.61
CA LEU A 356 -11.67 25.03 -4.81
C LEU A 356 -11.51 26.51 -5.20
N ILE A 357 -11.61 26.84 -6.50
CA ILE A 357 -11.38 28.21 -7.03
C ILE A 357 -12.60 29.10 -6.92
N ILE A 358 -13.83 28.56 -6.92
CA ILE A 358 -15.07 29.31 -6.76
C ILE A 358 -15.71 29.01 -5.38
N PRO A 359 -15.08 29.40 -4.24
CA PRO A 359 -15.68 29.22 -2.92
C PRO A 359 -16.74 30.30 -2.58
N LEU A 360 -17.19 31.12 -3.56
CA LEU A 360 -18.04 32.30 -3.33
C LEU A 360 -19.52 32.07 -3.74
N ARG A 361 -20.18 31.08 -3.14
CA ARG A 361 -21.62 31.22 -2.88
C ARG A 361 -21.83 31.18 -1.37
N PRO A 362 -22.45 32.23 -0.76
CA PRO A 362 -22.68 32.26 0.67
C PRO A 362 -23.40 31.00 1.12
N ARG A 363 -22.95 30.43 2.25
CA ARG A 363 -23.67 29.46 3.10
C ARG A 363 -25.18 29.64 2.97
N ALA A 364 -25.82 28.83 2.14
CA ALA A 364 -27.25 28.66 2.12
C ALA A 364 -27.48 27.17 2.34
N THR A 365 -28.15 26.89 3.46
CA THR A 365 -28.58 25.60 4.04
C THR A 365 -27.49 24.67 4.64
N PRO A 366 -27.67 24.17 5.89
CA PRO A 366 -26.70 23.30 6.57
C PRO A 366 -26.67 21.85 6.08
N ASP A 367 -27.39 21.49 5.01
CA ASP A 367 -27.59 20.09 4.61
C ASP A 367 -26.72 19.62 3.41
N GLU A 368 -25.95 20.50 2.76
CA GLU A 368 -25.36 20.22 1.42
C GLU A 368 -23.84 20.39 1.27
N SER A 369 -23.04 20.28 2.35
CA SER A 369 -21.59 20.57 2.28
C SER A 369 -20.69 19.37 1.93
N SER A 370 -21.26 18.19 1.64
CA SER A 370 -20.51 17.04 1.09
C SER A 370 -20.99 16.61 -0.30
N THR A 371 -21.94 17.36 -0.87
CA THR A 371 -22.68 16.92 -2.05
C THR A 371 -22.32 17.68 -3.32
N THR A 372 -21.71 18.86 -3.35
CA THR A 372 -21.56 19.63 -4.62
C THR A 372 -20.83 18.90 -5.77
N GLY A 373 -19.70 18.22 -5.51
CA GLY A 373 -19.03 17.38 -6.52
C GLY A 373 -19.80 16.09 -6.84
N ALA A 374 -20.53 15.56 -5.86
CA ALA A 374 -21.47 14.46 -6.06
C ALA A 374 -22.79 14.91 -6.70
N ASP A 375 -23.11 16.21 -6.69
CA ASP A 375 -24.36 16.81 -7.15
C ASP A 375 -24.28 17.11 -8.62
N MET A 376 -23.10 17.49 -9.13
CA MET A 376 -22.87 17.59 -10.57
C MET A 376 -22.77 16.21 -11.23
N ILE A 377 -22.13 15.24 -10.55
CA ILE A 377 -22.07 13.84 -10.99
C ILE A 377 -23.45 13.18 -10.85
N SER A 378 -24.20 13.47 -9.78
CA SER A 378 -25.54 12.95 -9.57
C SER A 378 -26.54 13.58 -10.51
N THR A 379 -26.45 14.86 -10.82
CA THR A 379 -27.31 15.50 -11.82
C THR A 379 -26.98 15.01 -13.22
N TRP A 380 -25.72 14.75 -13.56
CA TRP A 380 -25.38 14.16 -14.86
C TRP A 380 -25.77 12.68 -14.96
N LEU A 381 -25.57 11.89 -13.89
CA LEU A 381 -26.05 10.51 -13.82
C LEU A 381 -27.58 10.47 -13.82
N ALA A 382 -28.25 11.31 -13.04
CA ALA A 382 -29.70 11.48 -13.03
C ALA A 382 -30.21 11.91 -14.40
N TYR A 383 -29.54 12.85 -15.08
CA TYR A 383 -29.87 13.26 -16.44
C TYR A 383 -29.69 12.11 -17.42
N SER A 384 -28.56 11.39 -17.38
CA SER A 384 -28.29 10.23 -18.24
C SER A 384 -29.25 9.06 -18.00
N VAL A 385 -29.65 8.83 -16.75
CA VAL A 385 -30.64 7.80 -16.36
C VAL A 385 -32.05 8.26 -16.73
N SER A 386 -32.38 9.55 -16.61
CA SER A 386 -33.66 10.11 -17.08
C SER A 386 -33.79 10.08 -18.61
N LEU A 387 -32.67 10.18 -19.33
CA LEU A 387 -32.62 10.06 -20.80
C LEU A 387 -32.83 8.61 -21.27
N VAL A 388 -32.44 7.64 -20.43
CA VAL A 388 -32.54 6.19 -20.70
C VAL A 388 -33.82 5.59 -20.14
N SER A 389 -34.40 6.17 -19.08
CA SER A 389 -35.56 5.68 -18.36
C SER A 389 -36.66 6.74 -18.34
N SER A 390 -37.51 6.74 -19.38
CA SER A 390 -38.74 7.55 -19.48
C SER A 390 -39.86 7.08 -18.53
N GLY A 391 -39.50 6.66 -17.31
CA GLY A 391 -40.41 6.12 -16.31
C GLY A 391 -40.33 6.93 -15.02
N ASP A 392 -41.46 7.47 -14.60
CA ASP A 392 -41.71 8.26 -13.39
C ASP A 392 -41.07 7.59 -12.16
N THR A 393 -39.88 8.04 -11.77
CA THR A 393 -39.13 7.51 -10.63
C THR A 393 -38.88 8.65 -9.65
N ASP A 394 -39.24 8.46 -8.38
CA ASP A 394 -39.16 9.49 -7.34
C ASP A 394 -37.78 10.17 -7.31
N PRO A 395 -37.70 11.52 -7.41
CA PRO A 395 -36.44 12.27 -7.48
C PRO A 395 -35.54 12.04 -6.25
N GLU A 396 -36.13 11.80 -5.08
CA GLU A 396 -35.40 11.56 -3.82
C GLU A 396 -34.62 10.24 -3.82
N LYS A 397 -35.20 9.17 -4.40
CA LYS A 397 -34.52 7.86 -4.53
C LYS A 397 -33.37 7.95 -5.53
N LEU A 398 -33.55 8.73 -6.59
CA LEU A 398 -32.53 8.96 -7.62
C LEU A 398 -31.30 9.68 -7.03
N LEU A 399 -31.52 10.70 -6.20
CA LEU A 399 -30.46 11.41 -5.48
C LEU A 399 -29.71 10.50 -4.50
N ALA A 400 -30.41 9.65 -3.73
CA ALA A 400 -29.75 8.70 -2.83
C ALA A 400 -28.89 7.66 -3.58
N VAL A 401 -29.38 7.11 -4.70
CA VAL A 401 -28.66 6.12 -5.52
C VAL A 401 -27.43 6.74 -6.17
N SER A 402 -27.56 7.92 -6.76
CA SER A 402 -26.44 8.63 -7.38
C SER A 402 -25.31 8.96 -6.39
N ARG A 403 -25.65 9.32 -5.14
CA ARG A 403 -24.69 9.58 -4.05
C ARG A 403 -23.94 8.31 -3.62
N GLN A 404 -24.59 7.15 -3.70
CA GLN A 404 -23.92 5.86 -3.49
C GLN A 404 -23.02 5.47 -4.66
N ILE A 405 -23.41 5.82 -5.89
CA ILE A 405 -22.57 5.60 -7.08
C ILE A 405 -21.32 6.48 -7.01
N SER A 406 -21.44 7.75 -6.64
CA SER A 406 -20.28 8.64 -6.48
C SER A 406 -19.36 8.13 -5.37
N LEU A 407 -19.90 7.72 -4.22
CA LEU A 407 -19.15 7.05 -3.14
C LEU A 407 -18.40 5.81 -3.64
N GLY A 408 -19.08 4.95 -4.40
CA GLY A 408 -18.49 3.76 -5.00
C GLY A 408 -17.36 4.08 -5.97
N LEU A 409 -17.54 5.09 -6.82
CA LEU A 409 -16.52 5.57 -7.75
C LEU A 409 -15.30 6.14 -7.00
N VAL A 410 -15.49 6.88 -5.90
CA VAL A 410 -14.38 7.30 -5.02
C VAL A 410 -13.65 6.08 -4.47
N GLY A 411 -14.39 5.07 -4.01
CA GLY A 411 -13.85 3.80 -3.58
C GLY A 411 -13.00 3.11 -4.64
N VAL A 412 -13.43 3.10 -5.90
CA VAL A 412 -12.65 2.54 -7.02
C VAL A 412 -11.34 3.30 -7.22
N ILE A 413 -11.34 4.65 -7.14
CA ILE A 413 -10.07 5.41 -7.21
C ILE A 413 -9.13 5.00 -6.09
N ILE A 414 -9.63 4.92 -4.86
CA ILE A 414 -8.84 4.58 -3.68
C ILE A 414 -8.31 3.15 -3.77
N LEU A 415 -9.11 2.18 -4.24
CA LEU A 415 -8.66 0.80 -4.44
C LEU A 415 -7.56 0.70 -5.50
N SER A 416 -7.68 1.47 -6.58
CA SER A 416 -6.65 1.56 -7.62
C SER A 416 -5.36 2.18 -7.07
N SER A 417 -5.48 3.27 -6.31
CA SER A 417 -4.33 4.00 -5.74
C SER A 417 -3.61 3.21 -4.65
N ILE A 418 -4.33 2.47 -3.80
CA ILE A 418 -3.73 1.64 -2.75
C ILE A 418 -2.79 0.61 -3.37
N ARG A 419 -3.17 -0.07 -4.46
CA ARG A 419 -2.29 -1.05 -5.12
C ARG A 419 -0.99 -0.41 -5.62
N LEU A 420 -1.09 0.79 -6.19
CA LEU A 420 0.06 1.55 -6.68
C LEU A 420 0.97 2.01 -5.53
N VAL A 421 0.38 2.51 -4.44
CA VAL A 421 1.13 2.95 -3.26
C VAL A 421 1.80 1.78 -2.56
N LEU A 422 1.11 0.65 -2.40
CA LEU A 422 1.71 -0.54 -1.83
C LEU A 422 2.89 -1.06 -2.67
N ARG A 423 2.83 -0.95 -4.01
CA ARG A 423 3.99 -1.24 -4.89
C ARG A 423 5.13 -0.25 -4.69
N GLY A 424 4.84 1.05 -4.55
CA GLY A 424 5.85 2.07 -4.26
C GLY A 424 6.54 1.83 -2.91
N VAL A 425 5.76 1.54 -1.88
CA VAL A 425 6.24 1.20 -0.54
C VAL A 425 7.05 -0.10 -0.57
N ALA A 426 6.65 -1.11 -1.36
CA ALA A 426 7.42 -2.33 -1.53
C ALA A 426 8.84 -2.06 -2.07
N ARG A 427 9.00 -1.08 -2.98
CA ARG A 427 10.33 -0.64 -3.44
C ARG A 427 11.14 -0.02 -2.31
N ALA A 428 10.54 0.89 -1.53
CA ALA A 428 11.23 1.57 -0.43
C ALA A 428 11.61 0.61 0.71
N LEU A 429 10.79 -0.39 1.00
CA LEU A 429 11.00 -1.38 2.07
C LEU A 429 11.88 -2.57 1.65
N ARG A 430 12.30 -2.66 0.38
CA ARG A 430 13.15 -3.76 -0.13
C ARG A 430 14.53 -3.81 0.53
N VAL A 431 14.96 -2.72 1.15
CA VAL A 431 16.21 -2.63 1.95
C VAL A 431 16.12 -3.50 3.23
N THR A 432 14.95 -4.03 3.58
CA THR A 432 14.65 -4.53 4.94
C THR A 432 14.16 -6.00 5.01
N SER A 433 14.27 -6.80 3.94
CA SER A 433 13.91 -8.24 3.82
C SER A 433 12.47 -8.57 3.36
N ARG A 434 12.32 -9.72 2.67
CA ARG A 434 11.10 -10.18 1.96
C ARG A 434 9.89 -10.42 2.86
N ASN A 435 10.09 -11.09 4.00
CA ASN A 435 9.00 -11.45 4.93
C ASN A 435 8.52 -10.25 5.75
N LEU A 436 9.42 -9.30 6.00
CA LEU A 436 9.16 -8.11 6.80
C LEU A 436 8.40 -7.07 5.99
N GLY A 437 8.82 -6.82 4.75
CA GLY A 437 8.09 -5.96 3.80
C GLY A 437 6.64 -6.40 3.61
N ALA A 438 6.38 -7.70 3.47
CA ALA A 438 5.02 -8.23 3.35
C ALA A 438 4.16 -7.96 4.60
N SER A 439 4.73 -8.08 5.81
CA SER A 439 4.00 -7.74 7.05
C SER A 439 3.70 -6.26 7.21
N LEU A 440 4.63 -5.37 6.84
CA LEU A 440 4.42 -3.92 6.85
C LEU A 440 3.37 -3.49 5.83
N MET A 441 3.44 -4.03 4.62
CA MET A 441 2.48 -3.77 3.55
C MET A 441 1.07 -4.21 3.95
N LEU A 442 0.94 -5.34 4.65
CA LEU A 442 -0.33 -5.83 5.16
C LEU A 442 -0.89 -4.95 6.29
N LEU A 443 -0.03 -4.41 7.17
CA LEU A 443 -0.43 -3.42 8.18
C LEU A 443 -0.90 -2.11 7.55
N ILE A 444 -0.21 -1.61 6.51
CA ILE A 444 -0.65 -0.43 5.73
C ILE A 444 -2.02 -0.68 5.12
N LEU A 445 -2.21 -1.85 4.51
CA LEU A 445 -3.51 -2.19 3.95
C LEU A 445 -4.60 -2.26 5.03
N ALA A 446 -4.30 -2.80 6.21
CA ALA A 446 -5.24 -2.84 7.34
C ALA A 446 -5.63 -1.42 7.80
N GLN A 447 -4.64 -0.53 7.96
CA GLN A 447 -4.86 0.87 8.37
C GLN A 447 -5.73 1.61 7.36
N LEU A 448 -5.37 1.53 6.08
CA LEU A 448 -6.07 2.24 5.01
C LEU A 448 -7.50 1.72 4.85
N MET A 449 -7.70 0.41 4.93
CA MET A 449 -9.03 -0.19 4.90
C MET A 449 -9.89 0.27 6.09
N GLY A 450 -9.36 0.24 7.31
CA GLY A 450 -10.10 0.66 8.51
C GLY A 450 -10.50 2.14 8.46
N VAL A 451 -9.56 3.01 8.07
CA VAL A 451 -9.81 4.45 7.93
C VAL A 451 -10.79 4.73 6.79
N TYR A 452 -10.66 4.04 5.66
CA TYR A 452 -11.59 4.18 4.53
C TYR A 452 -13.00 3.77 4.93
N LEU A 453 -13.17 2.58 5.50
CA LEU A 453 -14.50 2.07 5.86
C LEU A 453 -15.15 2.93 6.95
N LEU A 454 -14.39 3.40 7.94
CA LEU A 454 -14.88 4.34 8.94
C LEU A 454 -15.34 5.67 8.31
N THR A 455 -14.55 6.21 7.39
CA THR A 455 -14.87 7.44 6.64
C THR A 455 -16.12 7.25 5.78
N THR A 456 -16.28 6.10 5.11
CA THR A 456 -17.49 5.80 4.33
C THR A 456 -18.74 5.64 5.21
N LEU A 457 -18.63 5.08 6.41
CA LEU A 457 -19.75 4.98 7.35
C LEU A 457 -20.23 6.38 7.78
N ILE A 458 -19.30 7.31 7.95
CA ILE A 458 -19.62 8.71 8.29
C ILE A 458 -20.29 9.42 7.11
N GLN A 459 -19.83 9.18 5.88
CA GLN A 459 -20.50 9.70 4.68
C GLN A 459 -21.88 9.07 4.46
N LEU A 460 -22.06 7.79 4.82
CA LEU A 460 -23.38 7.16 4.74
C LEU A 460 -24.37 7.82 5.70
N ARG A 461 -23.93 8.26 6.87
CA ARG A 461 -24.79 9.08 7.76
C ARG A 461 -25.26 10.34 7.06
N THR A 462 -24.36 11.06 6.38
CA THR A 462 -24.74 12.32 5.72
C THR A 462 -25.67 12.08 4.52
N SER A 463 -25.71 10.86 3.96
CA SER A 463 -26.66 10.43 2.92
C SER A 463 -28.01 9.92 3.42
N PHE A 464 -28.10 9.46 4.66
CA PHE A 464 -29.32 8.98 5.28
C PHE A 464 -29.54 9.74 6.60
N PRO A 465 -30.02 11.00 6.54
CA PRO A 465 -30.33 11.76 7.74
C PRO A 465 -31.31 10.98 8.61
N SER A 466 -31.05 10.95 9.91
CA SER A 466 -31.90 10.23 10.85
C SER A 466 -33.32 10.83 10.85
N PRO A 467 -34.39 10.02 10.77
CA PRO A 467 -35.74 10.54 10.82
C PRO A 467 -35.94 11.38 12.10
N PRO A 468 -36.65 12.51 12.02
CA PRO A 468 -36.85 13.41 13.16
C PRO A 468 -37.47 12.65 14.32
N SER A 469 -36.99 12.93 15.53
CA SER A 469 -37.53 12.40 16.78
C SER A 469 -39.03 12.68 16.82
N ARG A 470 -39.88 11.69 16.56
CA ARG A 470 -41.33 11.84 16.75
C ARG A 470 -41.60 11.96 18.25
N PRO A 471 -42.20 13.06 18.73
CA PRO A 471 -42.48 13.24 20.16
C PRO A 471 -43.52 12.24 20.69
N ASP A 472 -44.19 11.49 19.80
CA ASP A 472 -45.36 10.67 20.14
C ASP A 472 -45.03 9.19 20.45
N THR A 473 -43.74 8.81 20.55
CA THR A 473 -43.35 7.43 20.87
C THR A 473 -42.37 7.41 22.03
N GLU A 474 -42.83 6.99 23.22
CA GLU A 474 -42.04 6.89 24.47
C GLU A 474 -40.80 5.97 24.37
N VAL A 475 -40.67 5.22 23.28
CA VAL A 475 -39.49 4.40 23.00
C VAL A 475 -38.50 5.24 22.20
N LYS A 476 -37.52 5.80 22.90
CA LYS A 476 -36.34 6.44 22.33
C LYS A 476 -35.50 5.37 21.58
N ASP A 477 -35.90 5.01 20.37
CA ASP A 477 -35.10 4.15 19.51
C ASP A 477 -33.86 4.93 19.07
N VAL A 478 -32.74 4.66 19.76
CA VAL A 478 -31.47 5.31 19.49
C VAL A 478 -30.94 4.82 18.14
N ASN A 479 -31.01 5.69 17.14
CA ASN A 479 -30.43 5.46 15.83
C ASN A 479 -28.90 5.36 15.94
N LEU A 480 -28.29 4.34 15.34
CA LEU A 480 -26.83 4.19 15.37
C LEU A 480 -26.10 5.40 14.77
N PHE A 481 -26.69 6.03 13.75
CA PHE A 481 -26.14 7.22 13.09
C PHE A 481 -25.97 8.41 14.03
N SER A 482 -26.78 8.54 15.09
CA SER A 482 -26.65 9.66 16.04
C SER A 482 -25.40 9.58 16.92
N THR A 483 -24.69 8.44 16.90
CA THR A 483 -23.44 8.25 17.67
C THR A 483 -22.20 8.72 16.91
N LEU A 484 -22.30 8.88 15.59
CA LEU A 484 -21.22 9.42 14.77
C LEU A 484 -21.20 10.96 14.91
N PRO A 485 -20.16 11.67 14.46
CA PRO A 485 -20.18 13.12 14.29
C PRO A 485 -20.78 13.52 12.92
N GLU A 486 -21.41 14.69 12.83
CA GLU A 486 -21.79 15.32 11.55
C GLU A 486 -20.56 16.06 11.06
N TYR A 487 -20.02 15.65 9.92
CA TYR A 487 -18.78 16.25 9.42
C TYR A 487 -19.02 16.90 8.06
N GLU A 488 -19.40 18.17 8.12
CA GLU A 488 -19.68 19.06 6.99
C GLU A 488 -18.42 19.43 6.18
N LEU A 489 -17.23 19.35 6.79
CA LEU A 489 -15.97 19.75 6.15
C LEU A 489 -15.34 18.63 5.30
N PHE A 490 -16.04 17.50 5.09
CA PHE A 490 -15.51 16.35 4.36
C PHE A 490 -15.08 16.72 2.93
N GLY A 491 -15.95 17.39 2.17
CA GLY A 491 -15.73 17.67 0.75
C GLY A 491 -14.50 18.53 0.54
N PHE A 492 -14.43 19.68 1.22
CA PHE A 492 -13.32 20.63 1.08
C PHE A 492 -11.95 20.04 1.46
N LEU A 493 -11.85 19.32 2.60
CA LEU A 493 -10.57 18.73 3.01
C LEU A 493 -10.14 17.61 2.06
N PHE A 494 -11.09 16.81 1.59
CA PHE A 494 -10.81 15.76 0.61
C PHE A 494 -10.32 16.38 -0.70
N ASP A 495 -11.06 17.34 -1.28
CA ASP A 495 -10.71 17.95 -2.56
C ASP A 495 -9.41 18.75 -2.50
N GLY A 496 -9.18 19.47 -1.39
CA GLY A 496 -7.91 20.18 -1.16
C GLY A 496 -6.70 19.24 -1.10
N SER A 497 -6.77 18.17 -0.31
CA SER A 497 -5.68 17.18 -0.23
C SER A 497 -5.50 16.37 -1.52
N PHE A 498 -6.59 16.09 -2.23
CA PHE A 498 -6.61 15.46 -3.54
C PHE A 498 -5.87 16.30 -4.59
N LEU A 499 -6.22 17.57 -4.74
CA LEU A 499 -5.58 18.47 -5.70
C LEU A 499 -4.12 18.74 -5.37
N LEU A 500 -3.81 18.97 -4.09
CA LEU A 500 -2.44 19.20 -3.64
C LEU A 500 -1.54 18.01 -4.04
N THR A 501 -2.00 16.79 -3.77
CA THR A 501 -1.21 15.59 -4.05
C THR A 501 -1.17 15.26 -5.54
N ALA A 502 -2.27 15.48 -6.27
CA ALA A 502 -2.30 15.32 -7.72
C ALA A 502 -1.33 16.29 -8.41
N GLY A 503 -1.35 17.57 -8.01
CA GLY A 503 -0.45 18.61 -8.51
C GLY A 503 1.01 18.33 -8.18
N ALA A 504 1.32 17.95 -6.92
CA ALA A 504 2.67 17.58 -6.52
C ALA A 504 3.19 16.36 -7.31
N SER A 505 2.34 15.34 -7.52
CA SER A 505 2.70 14.15 -8.30
C SER A 505 2.92 14.46 -9.77
N ALA A 506 2.11 15.34 -10.35
CA ALA A 506 2.27 15.82 -11.72
C ALA A 506 3.57 16.62 -11.88
N ALA A 507 3.86 17.53 -10.95
CA ALA A 507 5.09 18.33 -10.96
C ALA A 507 6.34 17.44 -10.82
N MET A 508 6.33 16.47 -9.90
CA MET A 508 7.46 15.56 -9.70
C MET A 508 7.77 14.75 -10.96
N ARG A 509 6.75 14.27 -11.68
CA ARG A 509 6.93 13.56 -12.95
C ARG A 509 7.42 14.48 -14.05
N TRP A 510 6.86 15.68 -14.16
CA TRP A 510 7.29 16.67 -15.14
C TRP A 510 8.76 17.08 -14.96
N PHE A 511 9.22 17.27 -13.72
CA PHE A 511 10.64 17.49 -13.42
C PHE A 511 11.49 16.26 -13.73
N GLY A 512 10.98 15.06 -13.42
CA GLY A 512 11.63 13.80 -13.78
C GLY A 512 11.87 13.66 -15.29
N ASP A 513 10.87 13.98 -16.10
CA ASP A 513 10.95 13.93 -17.57
C ASP A 513 11.92 15.00 -18.10
N ARG A 514 11.96 16.19 -17.49
CA ARG A 514 12.93 17.24 -17.87
C ARG A 514 14.37 16.91 -17.51
N ILE A 515 14.60 16.29 -16.35
CA ILE A 515 15.95 15.98 -15.85
C ILE A 515 16.45 14.68 -16.49
N GLY A 516 15.57 13.69 -16.68
CA GLY A 516 15.86 12.42 -17.36
C GLY A 516 15.86 12.51 -18.89
N GLY A 517 15.46 13.64 -19.46
CA GLY A 517 15.51 13.92 -20.90
C GLY A 517 16.89 14.28 -21.45
N LEU A 518 17.95 14.25 -20.62
CA LEU A 518 19.33 14.28 -21.13
C LEU A 518 19.68 12.87 -21.65
N PRO A 519 19.95 12.73 -22.96
CA PRO A 519 20.10 11.43 -23.62
C PRO A 519 21.38 10.77 -23.13
N GLY A 520 21.26 9.83 -22.20
CA GLY A 520 22.46 9.16 -21.70
C GLY A 520 22.27 8.08 -20.65
N THR A 521 21.06 7.69 -20.26
CA THR A 521 20.83 6.47 -19.46
C THR A 521 19.33 6.13 -19.46
N THR A 522 18.89 5.30 -20.39
CA THR A 522 17.63 4.53 -20.28
C THR A 522 17.85 3.12 -20.73
#